data_AF-A0A7I7WPM4-F1
#
_entry.id   AF-A0A7I7WPM4-F1
#
_cell.length_a   1.000
_cell.length_b   1.000
_cell.length_c   1.000
_cell.angle_alpha   90.00
_cell.angle_beta   90.00
_cell.angle_gamma   90.00
#
_symmetry.space_group_name_H-M   'P 1'
#
loop_
_entity.id
_entity.type
_entity.pdbx_description
1 polymer ?
#
loop_
_entity_poly.entity_id
_entity_poly.type
_entity_poly.pdbx_seq_one_letter_code
_entity_poly.pdbx_strand_id
1 'polypeptide(L)'
;MAAQPTSTSGRRPARLSRDSIVNAALTFLDREGWDALTINALATQLGTKGPSLYNHVHSLEDLRRTVRMRVVADIIGMLNTVGQGRTRDDAVTAMASAYRSYAHHHPGRYSAFTRMPLGGDDPEFTEATRAAAAPVISVLGSYGLDGENAFYAALEFWSAMHGFVLLEMTGAMNGIDADAVYSDMVVRLASGMERR
;
A
#
# COMPACT_ATOMS: atom_id res chain seq x y z
N MET A 1 49.83 22.31 -16.28
CA MET A 1 48.70 21.61 -15.63
C MET A 1 47.46 21.82 -16.48
N ALA A 2 47.04 20.79 -17.23
CA ALA A 2 45.87 20.85 -18.10
C ALA A 2 44.64 20.34 -17.33
N ALA A 3 43.54 21.11 -17.36
CA ALA A 3 42.27 20.75 -16.75
C ALA A 3 41.56 19.66 -17.58
N GLN A 4 41.10 18.59 -16.92
CA GLN A 4 40.28 17.54 -17.53
C GLN A 4 38.80 17.94 -17.50
N PRO A 5 38.04 17.75 -18.59
CA PRO A 5 36.62 17.99 -18.61
C PRO A 5 35.88 16.86 -17.88
N THR A 6 35.04 17.23 -16.91
CA THR A 6 34.11 16.34 -16.20
C THR A 6 33.03 15.87 -17.16
N SER A 7 33.01 14.56 -17.46
CA SER A 7 31.94 13.92 -18.23
C SER A 7 30.70 13.73 -17.36
N THR A 8 29.67 14.53 -17.62
CA THR A 8 28.34 14.30 -17.04
C THR A 8 27.74 13.05 -17.68
N SER A 9 27.76 11.93 -16.96
CA SER A 9 27.12 10.68 -17.38
C SER A 9 25.60 10.88 -17.44
N GLY A 10 25.09 11.17 -18.64
CA GLY A 10 23.66 11.20 -18.91
C GLY A 10 23.08 9.80 -18.70
N ARG A 11 22.27 9.63 -17.65
CA ARG A 11 21.49 8.42 -17.42
C ARG A 11 20.59 8.22 -18.65
N ARG A 12 20.92 7.24 -19.50
CA ARG A 12 20.08 6.85 -20.64
C ARG A 12 18.64 6.67 -20.11
N PRO A 13 17.62 7.22 -20.79
CA PRO A 13 16.24 6.99 -20.37
C PRO A 13 16.01 5.48 -20.34
N ALA A 14 15.55 4.98 -19.19
CA ALA A 14 15.26 3.57 -19.01
C ALA A 14 14.32 3.13 -20.14
N ARG A 15 14.63 2.00 -20.79
CA ARG A 15 13.81 1.50 -21.89
C ARG A 15 12.38 1.32 -21.40
N LEU A 16 11.43 1.88 -22.13
CA LEU A 16 10.01 1.74 -21.83
C LEU A 16 9.65 0.25 -21.76
N SER A 17 9.04 -0.14 -20.65
CA SER A 17 8.55 -1.49 -20.34
C SER A 17 7.32 -1.39 -19.45
N ARG A 18 6.51 -2.46 -19.39
CA ARG A 18 5.34 -2.53 -18.50
C ARG A 18 5.72 -2.22 -17.04
N ASP A 19 6.79 -2.82 -16.54
CA ASP A 19 7.28 -2.57 -15.18
C ASP A 19 7.70 -1.12 -14.95
N SER A 20 8.41 -0.50 -15.91
CA SER A 20 8.80 0.91 -15.79
C SER A 20 7.58 1.85 -15.79
N ILE A 21 6.54 1.53 -16.56
CA ILE A 21 5.28 2.28 -16.62
C ILE A 21 4.53 2.14 -15.30
N VAL A 22 4.44 0.93 -14.74
CA VAL A 22 3.80 0.67 -13.44
C VAL A 22 4.54 1.41 -12.32
N ASN A 23 5.87 1.36 -12.29
CA ASN A 23 6.67 2.09 -11.29
C ASN A 23 6.49 3.61 -11.41
N ALA A 24 6.44 4.13 -12.64
CA ALA A 24 6.14 5.53 -12.87
C ALA A 24 4.71 5.89 -12.43
N ALA A 25 3.74 5.00 -12.63
CA ALA A 25 2.37 5.20 -12.17
C ALA A 25 2.29 5.22 -10.64
N LEU A 26 2.98 4.32 -9.93
CA LEU A 26 3.06 4.36 -8.46
C LEU A 26 3.63 5.70 -7.95
N THR A 27 4.69 6.19 -8.61
CA THR A 27 5.28 7.50 -8.29
C THR A 27 4.31 8.65 -8.61
N PHE A 28 3.56 8.53 -9.71
CA PHE A 28 2.53 9.49 -10.11
C PHE A 28 1.42 9.55 -9.06
N LEU A 29 0.96 8.40 -8.55
CA LEU A 29 -0.08 8.33 -7.53
C LEU A 29 0.29 9.12 -6.28
N ASP A 30 1.50 8.92 -5.75
CA ASP A 30 1.96 9.59 -4.54
C ASP A 30 2.06 11.11 -4.68
N ARG A 31 2.19 11.61 -5.92
CA ARG A 31 2.37 13.04 -6.22
C ARG A 31 1.07 13.73 -6.63
N GLU A 32 0.36 13.13 -7.57
CA GLU A 32 -0.76 13.75 -8.28
C GLU A 32 -2.11 13.10 -7.93
N GLY A 33 -2.09 11.96 -7.22
CA GLY A 33 -3.28 11.25 -6.78
C GLY A 33 -3.86 10.25 -7.80
N TRP A 34 -4.77 9.41 -7.30
CA TRP A 34 -5.42 8.34 -8.08
C TRP A 34 -6.28 8.84 -9.24
N ASP A 35 -7.09 9.87 -8.98
CA ASP A 35 -8.07 10.35 -9.96
C ASP A 35 -7.41 11.08 -11.14
N ALA A 36 -6.21 11.65 -10.94
CA ALA A 36 -5.43 12.31 -11.98
C ALA A 36 -4.73 11.32 -12.93
N LEU A 37 -4.66 10.03 -12.59
CA LEU A 37 -3.93 9.05 -13.39
C LEU A 37 -4.65 8.79 -14.73
N THR A 38 -4.02 9.26 -15.81
CA THR A 38 -4.40 9.02 -17.20
C THR A 38 -3.19 8.59 -18.04
N ILE A 39 -3.42 7.97 -19.19
CA ILE A 39 -2.33 7.57 -20.11
C ILE A 39 -1.51 8.78 -20.56
N ASN A 40 -2.16 9.91 -20.85
CA ASN A 40 -1.47 11.12 -21.31
C ASN A 40 -0.66 11.79 -20.19
N ALA A 41 -1.20 11.87 -18.98
CA ALA A 41 -0.48 12.41 -17.83
C ALA A 41 0.75 11.55 -17.51
N LEU A 42 0.61 10.22 -17.52
CA LEU A 42 1.72 9.31 -17.29
C LEU A 42 2.77 9.36 -18.41
N ALA A 43 2.35 9.42 -19.68
CA ALA A 43 3.26 9.58 -20.80
C ALA A 43 4.08 10.87 -20.70
N THR A 44 3.44 11.97 -20.27
CA THR A 44 4.10 13.25 -20.03
C THR A 44 5.16 13.12 -18.94
N GLN A 45 4.85 12.48 -17.81
CA GLN A 45 5.83 12.22 -16.75
C GLN A 45 7.02 11.37 -17.24
N LEU A 46 6.76 10.42 -18.13
CA LEU A 46 7.77 9.54 -18.72
C LEU A 46 8.56 10.18 -19.89
N GLY A 47 8.23 11.42 -20.28
CA GLY A 47 8.87 12.09 -21.42
C GLY A 47 8.59 11.39 -22.75
N THR A 48 7.44 10.74 -22.89
CA THR A 48 7.03 10.00 -24.08
C THR A 48 5.63 10.41 -24.55
N LYS A 49 5.14 9.80 -25.63
CA LYS A 49 3.79 10.05 -26.17
C LYS A 49 2.82 8.96 -25.73
N GLY A 50 1.55 9.32 -25.53
CA GLY A 50 0.47 8.38 -25.15
C GLY A 50 0.46 7.08 -25.97
N PRO A 51 0.53 7.12 -27.32
CA PRO A 51 0.62 5.93 -28.17
C PRO A 51 1.76 4.96 -27.81
N SER A 52 2.89 5.45 -27.31
CA SER A 52 4.02 4.60 -26.93
C SER A 52 3.73 3.73 -25.71
N LEU A 53 2.86 4.18 -24.79
CA LEU A 53 2.46 3.39 -23.62
C LEU A 53 1.59 2.21 -24.03
N TYR A 54 0.72 2.37 -25.03
CA TYR A 54 -0.18 1.30 -25.49
C TYR A 54 0.55 0.09 -26.09
N ASN A 55 1.84 0.21 -26.42
CA ASN A 55 2.69 -0.94 -26.77
C ASN A 55 2.98 -1.87 -25.58
N HIS A 56 2.68 -1.45 -24.35
CA HIS A 56 3.00 -2.15 -23.11
C HIS A 56 1.81 -2.30 -22.15
N VAL A 57 0.78 -1.46 -22.27
CA VAL A 57 -0.46 -1.53 -21.49
C VAL A 57 -1.67 -1.54 -22.41
N HIS A 58 -2.65 -2.40 -22.11
CA HIS A 58 -3.80 -2.58 -23.01
C HIS A 58 -4.81 -1.43 -22.90
N SER A 59 -4.97 -0.87 -21.70
CA SER A 59 -5.88 0.23 -21.41
C SER A 59 -5.47 0.94 -20.11
N LEU A 60 -6.11 2.08 -19.82
CA LEU A 60 -5.97 2.72 -18.51
C LEU A 60 -6.43 1.81 -17.37
N GLU A 61 -7.46 0.99 -17.61
CA GLU A 61 -8.00 0.08 -16.61
C GLU A 61 -7.04 -1.09 -16.33
N ASP A 62 -6.44 -1.68 -17.37
CA ASP A 62 -5.37 -2.69 -17.23
C ASP A 62 -4.17 -2.15 -16.43
N LEU A 63 -3.76 -0.91 -16.70
CA LEU A 63 -2.72 -0.24 -15.93
C LEU A 63 -3.15 -0.04 -14.46
N ARG A 64 -4.35 0.50 -14.22
CA ARG A 64 -4.88 0.72 -12.87
C ARG A 64 -4.99 -0.58 -12.08
N ARG A 65 -5.42 -1.67 -12.72
CA ARG A 65 -5.44 -3.02 -12.14
C ARG A 65 -4.05 -3.46 -11.73
N THR A 66 -3.08 -3.38 -12.65
CA THR A 66 -1.70 -3.78 -12.38
C THR A 66 -1.08 -2.95 -11.23
N VAL A 67 -1.36 -1.66 -11.19
CA VAL A 67 -0.91 -0.75 -10.12
C VAL A 67 -1.51 -1.13 -8.77
N ARG A 68 -2.82 -1.40 -8.69
CA ARG A 68 -3.46 -1.86 -7.44
C ARG A 68 -2.84 -3.16 -6.93
N MET A 69 -2.64 -4.14 -7.82
CA MET A 69 -2.01 -5.41 -7.47
C MET A 69 -0.58 -5.21 -6.94
N ARG A 70 0.17 -4.27 -7.51
CA ARG A 70 1.49 -3.92 -6.99
C ARG A 70 1.44 -3.26 -5.62
N VAL A 71 0.47 -2.36 -5.38
CA VAL A 71 0.24 -1.76 -4.06
C VAL A 71 -0.09 -2.82 -3.01
N VAL A 72 -0.97 -3.78 -3.33
CA VAL A 72 -1.30 -4.89 -2.43
C VAL A 72 -0.05 -5.72 -2.11
N ALA A 73 0.76 -6.05 -3.11
CA ALA A 73 2.01 -6.78 -2.92
C ALA A 73 3.03 -6.00 -2.06
N ASP A 74 3.16 -4.68 -2.27
CA ASP A 74 4.02 -3.82 -1.46
C ASP A 74 3.58 -3.82 0.02
N ILE A 75 2.28 -3.71 0.29
CA ILE A 75 1.71 -3.76 1.65
C ILE A 75 1.94 -5.13 2.30
N ILE A 76 1.66 -6.23 1.58
CA ILE A 76 1.92 -7.60 2.06
C ILE A 76 3.39 -7.79 2.41
N GLY A 77 4.30 -7.39 1.50
CA GLY A 77 5.74 -7.51 1.69
C GLY A 77 6.23 -6.74 2.91
N MET A 78 5.74 -5.52 3.09
CA MET A 78 6.01 -4.70 4.27
C MET A 78 5.52 -5.38 5.54
N LEU A 79 4.26 -5.80 5.60
CA LEU A 79 3.67 -6.44 6.79
C LEU A 79 4.39 -7.75 7.16
N ASN A 80 4.72 -8.59 6.17
CA ASN A 80 5.52 -9.79 6.39
C ASN A 80 6.90 -9.45 6.96
N THR A 81 7.57 -8.43 6.43
CA THR A 81 8.91 -8.02 6.88
C THR A 81 8.88 -7.56 8.32
N VAL A 82 7.93 -6.69 8.70
CA VAL A 82 7.84 -6.20 10.08
C VAL A 82 7.27 -7.25 11.04
N GLY A 83 6.46 -8.20 10.56
CA GLY A 83 5.96 -9.31 11.36
C GLY A 83 6.98 -10.42 11.62
N GLN A 84 8.02 -10.53 10.79
CA GLN A 84 8.95 -11.64 10.86
C GLN A 84 9.63 -11.74 12.23
N GLY A 85 9.51 -12.91 12.85
CA GLY A 85 10.10 -13.20 14.17
C GLY A 85 9.38 -12.55 15.35
N ARG A 86 8.32 -11.77 15.12
CA ARG A 86 7.49 -11.18 16.17
C ARG A 86 6.25 -12.01 16.42
N THR A 87 5.70 -11.90 17.61
CA THR A 87 4.42 -12.54 18.00
C THR A 87 3.57 -11.58 18.81
N ARG A 88 2.28 -11.90 18.92
CA ARG A 88 1.28 -11.21 19.74
C ARG A 88 1.37 -9.67 19.64
N ASP A 89 1.38 -8.98 20.76
CA ASP A 89 1.32 -7.53 20.89
C ASP A 89 2.47 -6.83 20.15
N ASP A 90 3.67 -7.40 20.19
CA ASP A 90 4.84 -6.85 19.48
C ASP A 90 4.61 -6.87 17.95
N ALA A 91 4.11 -7.98 17.42
CA ALA A 91 3.80 -8.09 15.99
C ALA A 91 2.63 -7.19 15.58
N VAL A 92 1.55 -7.13 16.37
CA VAL A 92 0.39 -6.26 16.10
C VAL A 92 0.81 -4.79 16.12
N THR A 93 1.61 -4.37 17.10
CA THR A 93 2.10 -3.00 17.22
C THR A 93 3.01 -2.61 16.07
N ALA A 94 3.93 -3.50 15.68
CA ALA A 94 4.84 -3.28 14.56
C ALA A 94 4.07 -3.19 13.22
N MET A 95 3.13 -4.10 12.97
CA MET A 95 2.31 -4.10 11.77
C MET A 95 1.41 -2.87 11.67
N ALA A 96 0.75 -2.48 12.77
CA ALA A 96 -0.06 -1.26 12.83
C ALA A 96 0.79 -0.03 12.49
N SER A 97 1.92 0.15 13.18
CA SER A 97 2.84 1.27 12.95
C SER A 97 3.33 1.35 11.50
N ALA A 98 3.70 0.19 10.91
CA ALA A 98 4.11 0.11 9.52
C ALA A 98 2.98 0.50 8.56
N TYR A 99 1.75 0.06 8.84
CA TYR A 99 0.59 0.38 8.03
C TYR A 99 0.24 1.86 8.03
N ARG A 100 0.17 2.49 9.21
CA ARG A 100 -0.06 3.94 9.33
C ARG A 100 1.06 4.73 8.64
N SER A 101 2.31 4.33 8.86
CA SER A 101 3.47 4.93 8.18
C SER A 101 3.36 4.83 6.65
N TYR A 102 2.98 3.68 6.11
CA TYR A 102 2.79 3.49 4.67
C TYR A 102 1.77 4.48 4.10
N ALA A 103 0.63 4.66 4.78
CA ALA A 103 -0.41 5.59 4.33
C ALA A 103 0.06 7.04 4.27
N HIS A 104 0.86 7.48 5.24
CA HIS A 104 1.44 8.83 5.27
C HIS A 104 2.53 9.05 4.22
N HIS A 105 3.38 8.04 3.99
CA HIS A 105 4.46 8.15 3.00
C HIS A 105 3.96 7.95 1.56
N HIS A 106 2.86 7.22 1.37
CA HIS A 106 2.31 6.87 0.06
C HIS A 106 0.79 7.11 -0.01
N PRO A 107 0.31 8.35 0.18
CA PRO A 107 -1.13 8.64 0.27
C PRO A 107 -1.88 8.28 -1.02
N GLY A 108 -1.24 8.41 -2.18
CA GLY A 108 -1.81 8.03 -3.47
C GLY A 108 -1.97 6.51 -3.63
N ARG A 109 -0.97 5.73 -3.21
CA ARG A 109 -1.06 4.26 -3.19
C ARG A 109 -2.08 3.78 -2.17
N TYR A 110 -2.10 4.37 -0.97
CA TYR A 110 -3.12 4.08 0.04
C TYR A 110 -4.54 4.35 -0.49
N SER A 111 -4.74 5.46 -1.19
CA SER A 111 -6.01 5.73 -1.88
C SER A 111 -6.32 4.69 -2.96
N ALA A 112 -5.33 4.18 -3.69
CA ALA A 112 -5.53 3.12 -4.68
C ALA A 112 -5.96 1.80 -4.03
N PHE A 113 -5.40 1.48 -2.86
CA PHE A 113 -5.73 0.28 -2.08
C PHE A 113 -7.15 0.35 -1.52
N THR A 114 -7.50 1.43 -0.82
CA THR A 114 -8.81 1.58 -0.17
C THR A 114 -9.98 1.77 -1.12
N ARG A 115 -9.72 2.22 -2.35
CA ARG A 115 -10.73 2.32 -3.42
C ARG A 115 -10.82 1.06 -4.28
N MET A 116 -10.24 -0.07 -3.85
CA MET A 116 -10.41 -1.32 -4.58
C MET A 116 -11.91 -1.65 -4.68
N PRO A 117 -12.40 -2.04 -5.87
CA PRO A 117 -13.81 -2.42 -6.00
C PRO A 117 -14.09 -3.56 -5.00
N LEU A 118 -15.12 -3.37 -4.18
CA LEU A 118 -15.57 -4.36 -3.21
C LEU A 118 -15.87 -5.67 -3.95
N GLY A 119 -15.02 -6.69 -3.78
CA GLY A 119 -15.26 -8.08 -4.20
C GLY A 119 -16.05 -8.24 -5.50
N GLY A 120 -15.66 -7.54 -6.58
CA GLY A 120 -16.29 -7.70 -7.89
C GLY A 120 -16.03 -9.10 -8.46
N ASP A 121 -16.63 -9.41 -9.62
CA ASP A 121 -16.50 -10.68 -10.35
C ASP A 121 -15.08 -11.01 -10.85
N ASP A 122 -14.06 -10.30 -10.37
CA ASP A 122 -12.66 -10.49 -10.73
C ASP A 122 -11.97 -11.41 -9.72
N PRO A 123 -11.68 -12.68 -10.10
CA PRO A 123 -11.13 -13.66 -9.18
C PRO A 123 -9.73 -13.28 -8.69
N GLU A 124 -8.95 -12.56 -9.51
CA GLU A 124 -7.58 -12.15 -9.15
C GLU A 124 -7.60 -11.12 -8.02
N PHE A 125 -8.52 -10.16 -8.06
CA PHE A 125 -8.66 -9.17 -6.99
C PHE A 125 -9.20 -9.76 -5.69
N THR A 126 -10.14 -10.70 -5.80
CA THR A 126 -10.66 -11.44 -4.64
C THR A 126 -9.53 -12.19 -3.95
N GLU A 127 -8.70 -12.90 -4.72
CA GLU A 127 -7.56 -13.64 -4.17
C GLU A 127 -6.48 -12.71 -3.60
N ALA A 128 -6.16 -11.60 -4.27
CA ALA A 128 -5.19 -10.63 -3.74
C ALA A 128 -5.66 -9.97 -2.44
N THR A 129 -6.96 -9.68 -2.31
CA THR A 129 -7.52 -9.13 -1.07
C THR A 129 -7.45 -10.15 0.06
N ARG A 130 -7.73 -11.42 -0.22
CA ARG A 130 -7.55 -12.52 0.73
C ARG A 130 -6.08 -12.67 1.13
N ALA A 131 -5.16 -12.65 0.17
CA ALA A 131 -3.73 -12.72 0.40
C ALA A 131 -3.21 -11.53 1.23
N ALA A 132 -3.82 -10.34 1.09
CA ALA A 132 -3.50 -9.16 1.89
C ALA A 132 -3.74 -9.36 3.38
N ALA A 133 -4.73 -10.17 3.75
CA ALA A 133 -5.02 -10.49 5.14
C ALA A 133 -4.09 -11.57 5.72
N ALA A 134 -3.42 -12.38 4.89
CA ALA A 134 -2.65 -13.53 5.34
C ALA A 134 -1.51 -13.20 6.35
N PRO A 135 -0.70 -12.12 6.18
CA PRO A 135 0.32 -11.76 7.16
C PRO A 135 -0.28 -11.47 8.54
N VAL A 136 -1.40 -10.74 8.58
CA VAL A 136 -2.09 -10.36 9.80
C VAL A 136 -2.71 -11.61 10.45
N ILE A 137 -3.39 -12.46 9.68
CA ILE A 137 -3.94 -13.74 10.17
C ILE A 137 -2.85 -14.61 10.79
N SER A 138 -1.68 -14.73 10.13
CA SER A 138 -0.55 -15.51 10.62
C SER A 138 -0.06 -15.01 11.98
N VAL A 139 0.03 -13.69 12.16
CA VAL A 139 0.44 -13.10 13.44
C VAL A 139 -0.64 -13.27 14.50
N LEU A 140 -1.91 -13.08 14.15
CA LEU A 140 -3.03 -13.24 15.07
C LEU A 140 -3.17 -14.69 15.57
N GLY A 141 -2.72 -15.67 14.77
CA GLY A 141 -2.60 -17.06 15.22
C GLY A 141 -1.69 -17.26 16.44
N SER A 142 -0.76 -16.34 16.72
CA SER A 142 0.08 -16.41 17.93
C SER A 142 -0.67 -16.10 19.23
N TYR A 143 -1.90 -15.59 19.16
CA TYR A 143 -2.82 -15.51 20.29
C TYR A 143 -3.60 -16.82 20.53
N GLY A 144 -3.39 -17.85 19.70
CA GLY A 144 -4.17 -19.09 19.73
C GLY A 144 -5.46 -19.04 18.91
N LEU A 145 -5.65 -17.98 18.11
CA LEU A 145 -6.79 -17.83 17.21
C LEU A 145 -6.62 -18.70 15.97
N ASP A 146 -7.66 -19.43 15.57
CA ASP A 146 -7.68 -20.25 14.37
C ASP A 146 -8.96 -20.02 13.54
N GLY A 147 -9.00 -20.59 12.33
CA GLY A 147 -10.17 -20.59 11.46
C GLY A 147 -10.85 -19.22 11.32
N GLU A 148 -12.16 -19.19 11.58
CA GLU A 148 -12.98 -17.98 11.51
C GLU A 148 -12.59 -16.94 12.57
N ASN A 149 -12.12 -17.35 13.75
CA ASN A 149 -11.73 -16.42 14.81
C ASN A 149 -10.51 -15.58 14.39
N ALA A 150 -9.51 -16.21 13.76
CA ALA A 150 -8.36 -15.49 13.23
C ALA A 150 -8.75 -14.55 12.07
N PHE A 151 -9.71 -14.97 11.23
CA PHE A 151 -10.24 -14.14 10.15
C PHE A 151 -11.02 -12.92 10.68
N TYR A 152 -11.91 -13.10 11.65
CA TYR A 152 -12.65 -12.00 12.27
C TYR A 152 -11.73 -11.03 13.02
N ALA A 153 -10.72 -11.54 13.72
CA ALA A 153 -9.69 -10.72 14.35
C ALA A 153 -8.90 -9.90 13.31
N ALA A 154 -8.61 -10.47 12.13
CA ALA A 154 -7.98 -9.73 11.04
C ALA A 154 -8.90 -8.64 10.49
N LEU A 155 -10.21 -8.89 10.36
CA LEU A 155 -11.18 -7.87 9.95
C LEU A 155 -11.26 -6.71 10.95
N GLU A 156 -11.19 -6.98 12.25
CA GLU A 156 -11.14 -5.94 13.28
C GLU A 156 -9.87 -5.12 13.21
N PHE A 157 -8.72 -5.78 13.03
CA PHE A 157 -7.45 -5.09 12.80
C PHE A 157 -7.54 -4.16 11.60
N TRP A 158 -7.97 -4.66 10.43
CA TRP A 158 -8.10 -3.85 9.23
C TRP A 158 -9.10 -2.70 9.41
N SER A 159 -10.26 -2.97 10.01
CA SER A 159 -11.27 -1.96 10.32
C SER A 159 -10.70 -0.82 11.17
N ALA A 160 -9.99 -1.16 12.25
CA ALA A 160 -9.38 -0.18 13.15
C ALA A 160 -8.30 0.66 12.43
N MET A 161 -7.43 0.00 11.66
CA MET A 161 -6.34 0.66 10.94
C MET A 161 -6.87 1.60 9.86
N HIS A 162 -7.78 1.11 9.00
CA HIS A 162 -8.38 1.89 7.92
C HIS A 162 -9.19 3.07 8.45
N GLY A 163 -10.03 2.84 9.46
CA GLY A 163 -10.87 3.88 10.05
C GLY A 163 -10.02 5.00 10.65
N PHE A 164 -8.99 4.63 11.41
CA PHE A 164 -8.08 5.62 12.00
C PHE A 164 -7.35 6.44 10.93
N VAL A 165 -6.68 5.77 9.99
CA VAL A 165 -5.91 6.43 8.93
C VAL A 165 -6.80 7.32 8.05
N LEU A 166 -8.03 6.88 7.73
CA LEU A 166 -8.98 7.70 6.98
C LEU A 166 -9.34 8.99 7.72
N LEU A 167 -9.69 8.90 9.00
CA LEU A 167 -10.04 10.07 9.82
C LEU A 167 -8.83 11.02 9.96
N GLU A 168 -7.64 10.46 10.13
CA GLU A 168 -6.40 11.23 10.19
C GLU A 168 -6.13 11.98 8.88
N MET A 169 -6.19 11.28 7.74
CA MET A 169 -5.90 11.87 6.42
C MET A 169 -6.95 12.90 5.96
N THR A 170 -8.18 12.85 6.49
CA THR A 170 -9.22 13.85 6.22
C THR A 170 -9.08 15.11 7.09
N GLY A 171 -8.10 15.14 8.00
CA GLY A 171 -7.90 16.25 8.93
C GLY A 171 -8.91 16.29 10.08
N ALA A 172 -9.73 15.25 10.25
CA ALA A 172 -10.72 15.17 11.33
C ALA A 172 -10.06 15.13 12.72
N MET A 173 -8.79 14.76 12.78
CA MET A 173 -7.96 14.69 13.99
C MET A 173 -7.03 15.91 14.16
N ASN A 174 -7.21 16.98 13.39
CA ASN A 174 -6.40 18.18 13.54
C ASN A 174 -6.62 18.80 14.93
N GLY A 175 -5.53 19.08 15.65
CA GLY A 175 -5.56 19.69 16.97
C GLY A 175 -5.62 18.71 18.16
N ILE A 176 -5.49 17.40 17.91
CA ILE A 176 -5.30 16.38 18.96
C ILE A 176 -3.97 15.64 18.78
N ASP A 177 -3.54 14.94 19.82
CA ASP A 177 -2.39 14.03 19.76
C ASP A 177 -2.82 12.70 19.11
N ALA A 178 -2.79 12.65 17.78
CA ALA A 178 -3.15 11.46 17.01
C ALA A 178 -2.23 10.26 17.31
N ASP A 179 -0.97 10.51 17.66
CA ASP A 179 -0.03 9.45 18.00
C ASP A 179 -0.43 8.74 19.30
N ALA A 180 -0.76 9.51 20.34
CA ALA A 180 -1.25 8.95 21.60
C ALA A 180 -2.54 8.14 21.39
N VAL A 181 -3.52 8.69 20.66
CA VAL A 181 -4.79 8.00 20.39
C VAL A 181 -4.56 6.71 19.59
N TYR A 182 -3.67 6.74 18.60
CA TYR A 182 -3.34 5.58 17.78
C TYR A 182 -2.69 4.46 18.60
N SER A 183 -1.65 4.78 19.37
CA SER A 183 -0.96 3.82 20.23
C SER A 183 -1.92 3.17 21.23
N ASP A 184 -2.74 3.97 21.89
CA ASP A 184 -3.76 3.51 22.82
C ASP A 184 -4.80 2.58 22.15
N MET A 185 -5.25 2.91 20.94
CA MET A 185 -6.18 2.07 20.16
C MET A 185 -5.54 0.72 19.83
N VAL A 186 -4.30 0.72 19.37
CA VAL A 186 -3.56 -0.50 19.01
C VAL A 186 -3.35 -1.41 20.22
N VAL A 187 -2.98 -0.84 21.38
CA VAL A 187 -2.84 -1.60 22.63
C VAL A 187 -4.18 -2.22 23.03
N ARG A 188 -5.27 -1.45 23.02
CA ARG A 188 -6.61 -1.98 23.36
C ARG A 188 -7.07 -3.08 22.41
N LEU A 189 -6.75 -2.95 21.12
CA LEU A 189 -7.03 -3.99 20.13
C LEU A 189 -6.24 -5.27 20.43
N ALA A 190 -4.93 -5.17 20.67
CA ALA A 190 -4.06 -6.30 21.00
C ALA A 190 -4.52 -7.03 22.27
N SER A 191 -4.76 -6.28 23.36
CA SER A 191 -5.27 -6.86 24.61
C SER A 191 -6.67 -7.48 24.47
N GLY A 192 -7.47 -7.03 23.49
CA GLY A 192 -8.75 -7.64 23.17
C GLY A 192 -8.60 -9.04 22.56
N MET A 193 -7.55 -9.26 21.77
CA MET A 193 -7.26 -10.56 21.13
C MET A 193 -6.84 -11.63 22.14
N GLU A 194 -6.16 -11.26 23.23
CA GLU A 194 -5.79 -12.20 24.30
C GLU A 194 -6.98 -12.81 25.05
N ARG A 195 -8.13 -12.13 25.03
CA ARG A 195 -9.33 -12.53 25.79
C ARG A 195 -10.35 -13.31 24.95
N ARG A 196 -10.01 -13.65 23.71
CA ARG A 196 -10.86 -14.40 22.79
C ARG A 196 -10.77 -15.90 22.96
#